data_AF-A0A2M7KIW4-F1
#
_entry.id   AF-A0A2M7KIW4-F1
#
_cell.length_a   1.000
_cell.length_b   1.000
_cell.length_c   1.000
_cell.angle_alpha   90.00
_cell.angle_beta   90.00
_cell.angle_gamma   90.00
#
_symmetry.space_group_name_H-M   'P 1'
#
loop_
_entity.id
_entity.type
_entity.pdbx_description
1 polymer ?
#
loop_
_entity_poly.entity_id
_entity_poly.type
_entity_poly.pdbx_seq_one_letter_code
_entity_poly.pdbx_strand_id
1 'polypeptide(L)'
;MATPMTASLPSALALLLLTAAPLLPEQLLQNGDFVETDAAGLSKSWQLVAFRDSPKPQVERVAEDGRTACRLTFAEDAPAWCVSFSQPLPQLDVEGSLVVRFAIKPQTAKPRMLSVNLSATPGCSLPCARHFLGDLRQGEWQEVEARFPLRGMKATGSVVEFIAERAFTAGDRVSLTDVHVEQEEPPPLVLRLTAPVSGVVFTDAPSQALAGIVRVSRKPAGRQVRLSLLSAATLQEPVSIQVFTATYPRTPWRLDLAAAPAGKYEVRAELIDDAGAVTQSERQVCWRLQPTPTTTRVVGGNVCVGSEPILLLGTYHVSDWAVAATNAESRRIGAPERTRDELLGGLARQGFNAFLYTSRVPPPAFLEAAGRHGLHVIPAVAGIGREWGGAPLSEELAPWTDDPRLFGWGGRDEPSPTTTDSASQVYRGLKSLAPRKLVFTSFCAADALDFFEGENTAADLILMDIYRVRAADSDLSEVGSQVRRAVQYVREHGSLAVGVAPQAFIYGGPEPTPEQLRAQLYLGVVNGARAFFLYSYTREG
;
A
#
# COMPACT_ATOMS: atom_id res chain seq x y z
N MET A 1 -59.07 19.71 -2.20
CA MET A 1 -58.70 20.77 -3.17
C MET A 1 -57.32 21.28 -2.81
N ALA A 2 -56.61 21.90 -3.76
CA ALA A 2 -55.24 22.44 -3.63
C ALA A 2 -54.07 21.43 -3.55
N THR A 3 -53.66 20.90 -4.71
CA THR A 3 -52.26 21.02 -5.20
C THR A 3 -51.96 22.50 -5.52
N PRO A 4 -50.72 23.00 -5.70
CA PRO A 4 -49.47 22.33 -6.13
C PRO A 4 -48.36 22.49 -5.06
N MET A 5 -47.03 22.34 -5.26
CA MET A 5 -46.17 22.26 -6.45
C MET A 5 -45.03 21.23 -6.30
N THR A 6 -44.59 20.70 -7.44
CA THR A 6 -43.31 20.02 -7.63
C THR A 6 -42.20 21.03 -7.94
N ALA A 7 -41.18 21.14 -7.09
CA ALA A 7 -39.95 21.86 -7.42
C ALA A 7 -38.94 20.89 -8.03
N SER A 8 -38.86 20.85 -9.37
CA SER A 8 -37.77 20.20 -10.09
C SER A 8 -36.48 20.98 -9.86
N LEU A 9 -35.53 20.43 -9.09
CA LEU A 9 -34.20 21.00 -8.92
C LEU A 9 -33.44 20.96 -10.26
N PRO A 10 -33.08 22.12 -10.85
CA PRO A 10 -32.43 22.15 -12.14
C PRO A 10 -30.92 21.90 -12.00
N SER A 11 -30.43 20.85 -12.69
CA SER A 11 -29.14 20.70 -13.40
C SER A 11 -27.81 21.27 -12.85
N ALA A 12 -27.72 21.79 -11.63
CA ALA A 12 -26.49 22.33 -11.07
C ALA A 12 -25.50 21.24 -10.59
N LEU A 13 -26.02 20.07 -10.18
CA LEU A 13 -25.20 18.94 -9.74
C LEU A 13 -24.45 18.24 -10.90
N ALA A 14 -24.94 18.41 -12.14
CA ALA A 14 -24.29 17.87 -13.34
C ALA A 14 -23.12 18.74 -13.85
N LEU A 15 -22.99 19.99 -13.36
CA LEU A 15 -21.94 20.93 -13.79
C LEU A 15 -20.74 21.01 -12.83
N LEU A 16 -20.89 20.52 -11.59
CA LEU A 16 -19.83 20.41 -10.59
C LEU A 16 -19.02 19.10 -10.68
N LEU A 17 -19.52 18.10 -11.42
CA LEU A 17 -18.78 16.87 -11.76
C LEU A 17 -17.99 16.96 -13.08
N LEU A 18 -17.94 18.16 -13.69
CA LEU A 18 -17.20 18.45 -14.93
C LEU A 18 -16.17 19.59 -14.77
N THR A 19 -16.02 20.15 -13.57
CA THR A 19 -15.13 21.30 -13.30
C THR A 19 -14.24 21.16 -12.07
N ALA A 20 -14.10 19.94 -11.53
CA ALA A 20 -12.82 19.52 -10.95
C ALA A 20 -11.81 19.39 -12.08
N ALA A 21 -11.39 20.53 -12.64
CA ALA A 21 -10.21 20.58 -13.49
C ALA A 21 -9.06 19.96 -12.68
N PRO A 22 -8.17 19.15 -13.29
CA PRO A 22 -6.85 18.99 -12.70
C PRO A 22 -6.30 20.41 -12.48
N LEU A 23 -5.50 20.62 -11.43
CA LEU A 23 -4.71 21.84 -11.32
C LEU A 23 -3.91 21.97 -12.62
N LEU A 24 -4.40 22.81 -13.53
CA LEU A 24 -3.83 22.98 -14.86
C LEU A 24 -2.42 23.49 -14.63
N PRO A 25 -1.37 22.78 -15.09
CA PRO A 25 -0.03 23.24 -14.85
C PRO A 25 0.18 24.54 -15.64
N GLU A 26 0.21 25.68 -14.93
CA GLU A 26 0.88 26.90 -15.39
C GLU A 26 2.43 26.72 -15.50
N GLN A 27 2.88 25.46 -15.51
CA GLN A 27 4.25 24.97 -15.56
C GLN A 27 4.59 24.22 -16.86
N LEU A 28 3.68 24.16 -17.84
CA LEU A 28 3.92 23.55 -19.14
C LEU A 28 3.78 24.57 -20.27
N LEU A 29 4.91 25.06 -20.80
CA LEU A 29 5.00 25.63 -22.15
C LEU A 29 6.46 25.72 -22.62
N GLN A 30 6.89 24.72 -23.39
CA GLN A 30 7.74 24.88 -24.57
C GLN A 30 7.90 23.49 -25.23
N ASN A 31 7.18 23.26 -26.33
CA ASN A 31 7.41 22.07 -27.16
C ASN A 31 8.85 22.14 -27.72
N GLY A 32 9.70 21.22 -27.29
CA GLY A 32 10.98 20.95 -27.95
C GLY A 32 10.77 20.04 -29.16
N ASP A 33 11.68 20.13 -30.14
CA ASP A 33 11.54 19.48 -31.43
C ASP A 33 11.46 17.94 -31.35
N PHE A 34 10.79 17.36 -32.35
CA PHE A 34 10.66 15.91 -32.54
C PHE A 34 12.04 15.27 -32.71
N VAL A 35 12.31 14.20 -31.95
CA VAL A 35 13.46 13.32 -32.18
C VAL A 35 13.00 12.10 -32.98
N GLU A 36 13.17 12.12 -34.30
CA GLU A 36 13.06 10.91 -35.12
C GLU A 36 14.27 9.99 -34.87
N THR A 37 14.02 8.68 -34.73
CA THR A 37 15.08 7.66 -34.60
C THR A 37 14.79 6.39 -35.39
N ASP A 38 15.87 5.81 -35.94
CA ASP A 38 15.94 4.54 -36.65
C ASP A 38 17.12 3.68 -36.13
N ALA A 39 17.46 2.53 -36.70
CA ALA A 39 16.60 1.40 -36.96
C ALA A 39 16.89 0.24 -35.96
N ALA A 40 17.47 0.55 -34.79
CA ALA A 40 18.04 -0.46 -33.87
C ALA A 40 18.04 -0.05 -32.38
N GLY A 41 16.98 0.58 -31.88
CA GLY A 41 16.82 0.86 -30.45
C GLY A 41 16.03 2.15 -30.16
N LEU A 42 15.04 2.03 -29.27
CA LEU A 42 14.00 3.02 -28.92
C LEU A 42 12.96 3.27 -30.04
N SER A 43 11.68 3.26 -29.65
CA SER A 43 10.54 3.39 -30.56
C SER A 43 10.36 4.84 -31.05
N LYS A 44 9.69 5.00 -32.20
CA LYS A 44 9.50 6.27 -32.94
C LYS A 44 8.69 7.37 -32.22
N SER A 45 8.44 7.26 -30.91
CA SER A 45 7.35 8.00 -30.24
C SER A 45 7.65 8.45 -28.81
N TRP A 46 8.91 8.44 -28.37
CA TRP A 46 9.31 9.05 -27.10
C TRP A 46 9.51 10.57 -27.23
N GLN A 47 8.88 11.32 -26.34
CA GLN A 47 8.89 12.79 -26.29
C GLN A 47 9.61 13.25 -25.02
N LEU A 48 10.57 14.17 -25.17
CA LEU A 48 11.20 14.84 -24.03
C LEU A 48 10.42 16.11 -23.67
N VAL A 49 9.87 16.15 -22.46
CA VAL A 49 9.21 17.32 -21.89
C VAL A 49 10.04 17.82 -20.71
N ALA A 50 10.41 19.10 -20.73
CA ALA A 50 11.10 19.73 -19.62
C ALA A 50 10.10 20.49 -18.74
N PHE A 51 10.29 20.44 -17.42
CA PHE A 51 9.51 21.26 -16.50
C PHE A 51 9.93 22.73 -16.63
N ARG A 52 8.99 23.65 -16.40
CA ARG A 52 9.26 25.10 -16.41
C ARG A 52 10.44 25.44 -15.48
N ASP A 53 11.32 26.31 -15.97
CA ASP A 53 12.52 26.80 -15.28
C ASP A 53 13.55 25.71 -14.89
N SER A 54 13.46 24.50 -15.48
CA SER A 54 14.45 23.43 -15.31
C SER A 54 15.43 23.34 -16.50
N PRO A 55 16.72 23.08 -16.26
CA PRO A 55 17.70 22.91 -17.33
C PRO A 55 17.40 21.63 -18.12
N LYS A 56 17.39 21.73 -19.44
CA LYS A 56 17.18 20.59 -20.34
C LYS A 56 18.47 19.75 -20.37
N PRO A 57 18.43 18.44 -20.07
CA PRO A 57 19.58 17.56 -20.28
C PRO A 57 19.89 17.46 -21.78
N GLN A 58 21.16 17.32 -22.11
CA GLN A 58 21.56 16.89 -23.43
C GLN A 58 21.14 15.43 -23.62
N VAL A 59 20.48 15.14 -24.73
CA VAL A 59 20.07 13.78 -25.10
C VAL A 59 20.91 13.32 -26.28
N GLU A 60 21.64 12.22 -26.12
CA GLU A 60 22.50 11.65 -27.15
C GLU A 60 22.27 10.14 -27.31
N ARG A 61 22.35 9.66 -28.56
CA ARG A 61 22.40 8.23 -28.86
C ARG A 61 23.86 7.78 -28.81
N VAL A 62 24.15 6.77 -27.99
CA VAL A 62 25.51 6.33 -27.70
C VAL A 62 25.65 4.81 -27.84
N ALA A 63 26.83 4.36 -28.24
CA ALA A 63 27.25 2.98 -28.04
C ALA A 63 27.95 2.90 -26.67
N GLU A 64 27.39 2.15 -25.73
CA GLU A 64 27.92 1.99 -24.38
C GLU A 64 27.89 0.51 -23.98
N ASP A 65 29.07 -0.05 -23.69
CA ASP A 65 29.31 -1.48 -23.38
C ASP A 65 28.69 -2.45 -24.40
N GLY A 66 28.71 -2.07 -25.68
CA GLY A 66 28.13 -2.86 -26.78
C GLY A 66 26.62 -2.72 -26.97
N ARG A 67 25.91 -1.96 -26.11
CA ARG A 67 24.50 -1.62 -26.29
C ARG A 67 24.33 -0.26 -26.98
N THR A 68 23.24 -0.09 -27.73
CA THR A 68 22.83 1.23 -28.27
C THR A 68 21.86 1.87 -27.29
N ALA A 69 22.27 2.93 -26.60
CA ALA A 69 21.48 3.58 -25.56
C ALA A 69 21.13 5.04 -25.91
N CYS A 70 20.05 5.53 -25.32
CA CYS A 70 19.81 6.96 -25.14
C CYS A 70 20.43 7.39 -23.81
N ARG A 71 21.36 8.34 -23.84
CA ARG A 71 21.93 8.93 -22.64
C ARG A 71 21.40 10.35 -22.43
N LEU A 72 20.90 10.58 -21.23
CA LEU A 72 20.61 11.91 -20.69
C LEU A 72 21.85 12.41 -19.95
N THR A 73 22.35 13.60 -20.28
CA THR A 73 23.48 14.25 -19.58
C THR A 73 23.03 15.60 -19.03
N PHE A 74 23.17 15.81 -17.73
CA PHE A 74 22.79 17.05 -17.06
C PHE A 74 23.99 18.01 -17.04
N ALA A 75 23.89 19.11 -17.79
CA ALA A 75 24.97 20.10 -17.90
C ALA A 75 25.04 21.06 -16.69
N GLU A 76 23.93 21.22 -15.98
CA GLU A 76 23.75 22.13 -14.85
C GLU A 76 23.05 21.40 -13.69
N ASP A 77 23.11 21.98 -12.50
CA ASP A 77 22.35 21.50 -11.35
C ASP A 77 20.85 21.70 -11.60
N ALA A 78 20.11 20.60 -11.65
CA ALA A 78 18.69 20.61 -11.96
C ALA A 78 17.86 20.52 -10.67
N PRO A 79 16.70 21.20 -10.55
CA PRO A 79 15.84 21.09 -9.38
C PRO A 79 15.20 19.69 -9.30
N ALA A 80 14.38 19.45 -8.27
CA ALA A 80 13.83 18.13 -7.96
C ALA A 80 12.92 17.49 -9.03
N TRP A 81 12.55 18.22 -10.08
CA TRP A 81 11.74 17.79 -11.21
C TRP A 81 12.31 18.44 -12.46
N CYS A 82 13.08 17.72 -13.28
CA CYS A 82 13.79 18.34 -14.40
C CYS A 82 13.26 17.95 -15.78
N VAL A 83 13.01 16.66 -16.03
CA VAL A 83 12.44 16.15 -17.29
C VAL A 83 11.51 14.95 -17.11
N SER A 84 10.59 14.84 -18.05
CA SER A 84 9.84 13.64 -18.42
C SER A 84 10.29 13.17 -19.81
N PHE A 85 10.53 11.87 -19.97
CA PHE A 85 10.69 11.21 -21.26
C PHE A 85 9.54 10.23 -21.44
N SER A 86 8.55 10.57 -22.28
CA SER A 86 7.24 9.94 -22.31
C SER A 86 6.87 9.33 -23.67
N GLN A 87 6.19 8.19 -23.68
CA GLN A 87 5.57 7.60 -24.87
C GLN A 87 4.04 7.51 -24.69
N PRO A 88 3.22 8.00 -25.65
CA PRO A 88 1.78 7.74 -25.68
C PRO A 88 1.48 6.25 -25.79
N LEU A 89 0.57 5.76 -24.94
CA LEU A 89 0.13 4.38 -24.97
C LEU A 89 -1.01 4.19 -25.98
N PRO A 90 -1.11 3.00 -26.62
CA PRO A 90 -2.32 2.61 -27.32
C PRO A 90 -3.50 2.51 -26.34
N GLN A 91 -4.72 2.33 -26.86
CA GLN A 91 -5.88 2.08 -25.99
C GLN A 91 -5.64 0.83 -25.12
N LEU A 92 -5.66 1.01 -23.81
CA LEU A 92 -5.33 -0.03 -22.82
C LEU A 92 -6.58 -0.84 -22.47
N ASP A 93 -6.45 -2.16 -22.38
CA ASP A 93 -7.49 -2.97 -21.72
C ASP A 93 -7.34 -2.86 -20.19
N VAL A 94 -8.34 -2.30 -19.52
CA VAL A 94 -8.28 -1.96 -18.10
C VAL A 94 -8.23 -3.16 -17.15
N GLU A 95 -8.33 -4.40 -17.63
CA GLU A 95 -8.34 -5.58 -16.75
C GLU A 95 -6.97 -6.22 -16.45
N GLY A 96 -5.96 -5.92 -17.27
CA GLY A 96 -4.63 -6.54 -17.24
C GLY A 96 -3.56 -5.77 -16.45
N SER A 97 -2.31 -5.87 -16.89
CA SER A 97 -1.18 -5.05 -16.40
C SER A 97 -0.42 -4.44 -17.58
N LEU A 98 0.03 -3.21 -17.44
CA LEU A 98 1.09 -2.65 -18.29
C LEU A 98 2.42 -3.09 -17.70
N VAL A 99 3.29 -3.62 -18.55
CA VAL A 99 4.63 -4.04 -18.14
C VAL A 99 5.66 -3.28 -18.97
N VAL A 100 6.55 -2.60 -18.28
CA VAL A 100 7.60 -1.76 -18.84
C VAL A 100 8.94 -2.39 -18.47
N ARG A 101 9.60 -3.02 -19.45
CA ARG A 101 10.92 -3.64 -19.31
C ARG A 101 11.96 -2.74 -19.96
N PHE A 102 13.11 -2.55 -19.33
CA PHE A 102 14.20 -1.74 -19.88
C PHE A 102 15.51 -2.01 -19.14
N ALA A 103 16.63 -1.69 -19.78
CA ALA A 103 17.93 -1.65 -19.13
C ALA A 103 18.33 -0.20 -18.81
N ILE A 104 18.89 0.02 -17.63
CA ILE A 104 19.38 1.33 -17.15
C ILE A 104 20.81 1.24 -16.63
N LYS A 105 21.60 2.29 -16.88
CA LYS A 105 22.95 2.49 -16.33
C LYS A 105 23.09 3.94 -15.84
N PRO A 106 23.00 4.19 -14.53
CA PRO A 106 23.24 5.51 -13.95
C PRO A 106 24.74 5.77 -13.76
N GLN A 107 25.18 7.01 -14.00
CA GLN A 107 26.51 7.53 -13.69
C GLN A 107 26.30 8.88 -12.98
N THR A 108 26.03 8.80 -11.68
CA THR A 108 25.43 9.89 -10.90
C THR A 108 26.16 10.06 -9.57
N ALA A 109 26.39 11.30 -9.12
CA ALA A 109 27.20 11.56 -7.91
C ALA A 109 26.53 11.07 -6.59
N LYS A 110 25.23 10.79 -6.64
CA LYS A 110 24.40 10.21 -5.57
C LYS A 110 23.42 9.21 -6.20
N PRO A 111 22.91 8.20 -5.48
CA PRO A 111 21.80 7.40 -5.98
C PRO A 111 20.58 8.30 -6.20
N ARG A 112 20.29 8.59 -7.47
CA ARG A 112 19.19 9.46 -7.90
C ARG A 112 18.05 8.62 -8.47
N MET A 113 16.83 9.06 -8.18
CA MET A 113 15.64 8.30 -8.50
C MET A 113 15.15 8.70 -9.90
N LEU A 114 15.48 7.89 -10.90
CA LEU A 114 14.58 7.82 -12.04
C LEU A 114 13.33 7.05 -11.57
N SER A 115 12.15 7.53 -11.92
CA SER A 115 10.88 6.83 -11.70
C SER A 115 10.24 6.50 -13.03
N VAL A 116 9.64 5.32 -13.16
CA VAL A 116 8.77 4.97 -14.28
C VAL A 116 7.33 5.24 -13.85
N ASN A 117 6.66 6.12 -14.57
CA ASN A 117 5.33 6.60 -14.25
C ASN A 117 4.35 6.26 -15.36
N LEU A 118 3.08 6.10 -14.96
CA LEU A 118 1.95 5.98 -15.86
C LEU A 118 1.02 7.16 -15.56
N SER A 119 0.83 8.03 -16.54
CA SER A 119 0.25 9.36 -16.36
C SER A 119 -0.87 9.64 -17.35
N ALA A 120 -1.74 10.60 -17.03
CA ALA A 120 -2.80 11.06 -17.93
C ALA A 120 -2.26 11.96 -19.07
N THR A 121 -1.14 12.63 -18.84
CA THR A 121 -0.38 13.44 -19.82
C THR A 121 1.11 13.42 -19.43
N PRO A 122 2.05 13.76 -20.33
CA PRO A 122 3.46 13.94 -19.97
C PRO A 122 3.66 15.03 -18.91
N GLY A 123 4.63 14.83 -18.01
CA GLY A 123 5.02 15.81 -16.99
C GLY A 123 4.01 15.97 -15.85
N CYS A 124 3.16 14.97 -15.59
CA CYS A 124 2.24 15.02 -14.45
C CYS A 124 3.01 14.95 -13.11
N SER A 125 2.90 15.99 -12.29
CA SER A 125 3.41 15.99 -10.90
C SER A 125 2.73 14.91 -10.03
N LEU A 126 1.48 14.58 -10.34
CA LEU A 126 0.69 13.49 -9.77
C LEU A 126 0.35 12.47 -10.88
N PRO A 127 1.24 11.48 -11.15
CA PRO A 127 0.96 10.41 -12.09
C PRO A 127 -0.13 9.48 -11.55
N CYS A 128 -0.82 8.75 -12.43
CA CYS A 128 -1.83 7.76 -12.05
C CYS A 128 -1.21 6.57 -11.30
N ALA A 129 0.03 6.20 -11.63
CA ALA A 129 0.83 5.22 -10.92
C ALA A 129 2.34 5.53 -11.08
N ARG A 130 3.15 5.24 -10.06
CA ARG A 130 4.60 5.54 -10.02
C ARG A 130 5.41 4.36 -9.49
N HIS A 131 6.41 3.92 -10.24
CA HIS A 131 7.36 2.90 -9.84
C HIS A 131 8.75 3.55 -9.65
N PHE A 132 9.21 3.64 -8.40
CA PHE A 132 10.51 4.19 -8.06
C PHE A 132 11.63 3.16 -8.29
N LEU A 133 12.73 3.57 -8.93
CA LEU A 133 13.92 2.72 -9.07
C LEU A 133 14.84 2.92 -7.86
N GLY A 134 14.72 2.02 -6.88
CA GLY A 134 15.63 1.94 -5.73
C GLY A 134 16.96 1.27 -6.07
N ASP A 135 17.99 1.59 -5.29
CA ASP A 135 19.29 0.89 -5.20
C ASP A 135 20.01 0.55 -6.52
N LEU A 136 19.85 1.38 -7.55
CA LEU A 136 20.59 1.24 -8.79
C LEU A 136 22.10 1.44 -8.57
N ARG A 137 22.89 0.41 -8.90
CA ARG A 137 24.37 0.44 -8.87
C ARG A 137 24.91 1.42 -9.90
N GLN A 138 25.88 2.22 -9.47
CA GLN A 138 26.56 3.22 -10.32
C GLN A 138 27.44 2.53 -11.36
N GLY A 139 27.37 2.97 -12.61
CA GLY A 139 28.23 2.50 -13.69
C GLY A 139 27.94 1.10 -14.22
N GLU A 140 26.85 0.44 -13.78
CA GLU A 140 26.49 -0.92 -14.19
C GLU A 140 25.11 -0.97 -14.87
N TRP A 141 25.02 -1.72 -15.98
CA TRP A 141 23.74 -2.03 -16.64
C TRP A 141 22.88 -2.93 -15.74
N GLN A 142 21.64 -2.52 -15.53
CA GLN A 142 20.66 -3.22 -14.70
C GLN A 142 19.34 -3.33 -15.47
N GLU A 143 18.84 -4.56 -15.60
CA GLU A 143 17.52 -4.85 -16.16
C GLU A 143 16.44 -4.55 -15.13
N VAL A 144 15.38 -3.87 -15.55
CA VAL A 144 14.26 -3.44 -14.71
C VAL A 144 12.94 -3.87 -15.35
N GLU A 145 12.02 -4.37 -14.53
CA GLU A 145 10.61 -4.56 -14.89
C GLU A 145 9.73 -3.72 -13.95
N ALA A 146 9.05 -2.72 -14.50
CA ALA A 146 8.03 -1.95 -13.79
C ALA A 146 6.63 -2.41 -14.24
N ARG A 147 5.81 -2.86 -13.29
CA ARG A 147 4.48 -3.42 -13.53
C ARG A 147 3.40 -2.52 -12.94
N PHE A 148 2.44 -2.12 -13.77
CA PHE A 148 1.33 -1.25 -13.40
C PHE A 148 0.00 -1.98 -13.61
N PRO A 149 -0.81 -2.24 -12.57
CA PRO A 149 -2.15 -2.80 -12.76
C PRO A 149 -3.00 -1.81 -13.54
N LEU A 150 -3.70 -2.26 -14.60
CA LEU A 150 -4.45 -1.37 -15.49
C LEU A 150 -5.85 -0.97 -14.98
N ARG A 151 -6.24 -1.52 -13.83
CA ARG A 151 -7.57 -1.38 -13.25
C ARG A 151 -7.80 -0.01 -12.64
N GLY A 152 -9.03 0.50 -12.80
CA GLY A 152 -9.42 1.84 -12.36
C GLY A 152 -8.88 2.99 -13.24
N MET A 153 -7.98 2.72 -14.20
CA MET A 153 -7.44 3.78 -15.08
C MET A 153 -8.33 4.05 -16.30
N LYS A 154 -8.19 5.26 -16.84
CA LYS A 154 -8.83 5.65 -18.10
C LYS A 154 -8.11 4.99 -19.27
N ALA A 155 -8.84 4.25 -20.10
CA ALA A 155 -8.28 3.47 -21.22
C ALA A 155 -7.64 4.30 -22.36
N THR A 156 -7.81 5.63 -22.36
CA THR A 156 -7.48 6.52 -23.48
C THR A 156 -6.67 7.73 -23.03
N GLY A 157 -5.58 8.03 -23.75
CA GLY A 157 -4.78 9.24 -23.56
C GLY A 157 -3.59 9.09 -22.59
N SER A 158 -3.47 7.94 -21.91
CA SER A 158 -2.36 7.69 -20.99
C SER A 158 -1.00 7.66 -21.68
N VAL A 159 0.03 8.06 -20.93
CA VAL A 159 1.44 7.95 -21.32
C VAL A 159 2.21 7.12 -20.29
N VAL A 160 3.18 6.35 -20.76
CA VAL A 160 4.28 5.88 -19.90
C VAL A 160 5.38 6.92 -19.95
N GLU A 161 5.99 7.26 -18.83
CA GLU A 161 7.08 8.24 -18.79
C GLU A 161 8.17 7.91 -17.77
N PHE A 162 9.42 8.18 -18.14
CA PHE A 162 10.54 8.20 -17.20
C PHE A 162 10.69 9.63 -16.67
N ILE A 163 10.50 9.84 -15.37
CA ILE A 163 10.76 11.13 -14.73
C ILE A 163 12.06 11.06 -13.94
N ALA A 164 12.89 12.06 -14.14
CA ALA A 164 14.08 12.32 -13.34
C ALA A 164 13.68 13.09 -12.07
N GLU A 165 13.52 12.36 -10.95
CA GLU A 165 13.07 12.89 -9.66
C GLU A 165 14.26 13.09 -8.68
N ARG A 166 14.21 14.20 -7.92
CA ARG A 166 15.29 14.78 -7.11
C ARG A 166 16.40 15.45 -7.93
N ALA A 167 17.16 16.34 -7.29
CA ALA A 167 17.97 17.34 -7.97
C ALA A 167 19.17 16.73 -8.74
N PHE A 168 19.17 16.85 -10.07
CA PHE A 168 20.31 16.78 -11.02
C PHE A 168 21.54 17.54 -10.49
N THR A 169 22.77 17.11 -10.80
CA THR A 169 23.99 17.95 -10.70
C THR A 169 24.71 17.95 -12.04
N ALA A 170 25.44 19.03 -12.31
CA ALA A 170 26.29 19.12 -13.49
C ALA A 170 27.24 17.90 -13.60
N GLY A 171 27.23 17.26 -14.77
CA GLY A 171 28.04 16.08 -15.10
C GLY A 171 27.34 14.72 -14.91
N ASP A 172 26.19 14.66 -14.25
CA ASP A 172 25.42 13.43 -14.09
C ASP A 172 24.90 12.87 -15.43
N ARG A 173 24.88 11.55 -15.56
CA ARG A 173 24.41 10.84 -16.75
C ARG A 173 23.51 9.66 -16.40
N VAL A 174 22.51 9.40 -17.25
CA VAL A 174 21.68 8.18 -17.18
C VAL A 174 21.51 7.64 -18.60
N SER A 175 21.97 6.41 -18.82
CA SER A 175 21.77 5.68 -20.09
C SER A 175 20.60 4.70 -19.98
N LEU A 176 19.70 4.71 -20.96
CA LEU A 176 18.53 3.84 -21.10
C LEU A 176 18.59 3.08 -22.43
N THR A 177 18.24 1.80 -22.43
CA THR A 177 18.12 0.96 -23.65
C THR A 177 17.06 -0.12 -23.46
N ASP A 178 16.74 -0.83 -24.55
CA ASP A 178 15.89 -2.02 -24.57
C ASP A 178 14.50 -1.78 -23.93
N VAL A 179 13.96 -0.56 -24.12
CA VAL A 179 12.67 -0.17 -23.56
C VAL A 179 11.53 -0.84 -24.32
N HIS A 180 10.91 -1.82 -23.68
CA HIS A 180 9.74 -2.55 -24.13
C HIS A 180 8.55 -2.21 -23.24
N VAL A 181 7.42 -1.92 -23.89
CA VAL A 181 6.15 -1.60 -23.23
C VAL A 181 5.11 -2.54 -23.81
N GLU A 182 4.57 -3.42 -22.98
CA GLU A 182 3.55 -4.38 -23.38
C GLU A 182 2.39 -4.40 -22.40
N GLN A 183 1.26 -4.93 -22.87
CA GLN A 183 0.13 -5.24 -22.03
C GLN A 183 0.06 -6.75 -21.81
N GLU A 184 0.13 -7.18 -20.56
CA GLU A 184 -0.15 -8.55 -20.16
C GLU A 184 -1.65 -8.71 -19.83
N GLU A 185 -2.27 -9.75 -20.38
CA GLU A 185 -3.65 -10.14 -20.06
C GLU A 185 -3.78 -10.57 -18.59
N PRO A 186 -4.96 -10.41 -17.95
CA PRO A 186 -5.21 -10.98 -16.64
C PRO A 186 -5.13 -12.52 -16.69
N PRO A 187 -4.62 -13.19 -15.64
CA PRO A 187 -4.53 -14.64 -15.60
C PRO A 187 -5.94 -15.30 -15.77
N PRO A 188 -6.03 -16.50 -16.38
CA PRO A 188 -7.32 -17.11 -16.73
C PRO A 188 -8.27 -17.36 -15.56
N LEU A 189 -7.71 -17.51 -14.35
CA LEU A 189 -8.40 -17.73 -13.09
C LEU A 189 -7.74 -16.86 -12.00
N VAL A 190 -8.55 -16.27 -11.13
CA VAL A 190 -8.08 -15.57 -9.92
C VAL A 190 -8.98 -15.94 -8.75
N LEU A 191 -8.39 -16.50 -7.69
CA LEU A 191 -9.09 -16.77 -6.43
C LEU A 191 -8.81 -15.66 -5.40
N ARG A 192 -9.87 -15.11 -4.79
CA ARG A 192 -9.80 -14.11 -3.71
C ARG A 192 -10.75 -14.43 -2.57
N LEU A 193 -10.29 -14.12 -1.35
CA LEU A 193 -11.08 -14.14 -0.11
C LEU A 193 -11.65 -12.74 0.13
N THR A 194 -12.93 -12.64 0.48
CA THR A 194 -13.60 -11.36 0.79
C THR A 194 -14.21 -11.32 2.19
N ALA A 195 -14.46 -12.47 2.84
CA ALA A 195 -14.89 -12.49 4.24
C ALA A 195 -14.53 -13.81 4.96
N PRO A 196 -13.88 -13.76 6.13
CA PRO A 196 -13.00 -12.67 6.57
C PRO A 196 -11.83 -12.51 5.60
N VAL A 197 -11.44 -11.26 5.27
CA VAL A 197 -10.36 -11.00 4.29
C VAL A 197 -9.00 -11.54 4.76
N SER A 198 -8.84 -11.74 6.08
CA SER A 198 -7.68 -12.38 6.70
C SER A 198 -7.54 -13.87 6.44
N GLY A 199 -8.59 -14.53 5.94
CA GLY A 199 -8.66 -15.99 5.85
C GLY A 199 -8.70 -16.70 7.22
N VAL A 200 -8.81 -15.97 8.34
CA VAL A 200 -8.83 -16.54 9.69
C VAL A 200 -10.25 -16.53 10.27
N VAL A 201 -10.83 -17.73 10.40
CA VAL A 201 -12.13 -17.96 11.03
C VAL A 201 -11.91 -18.51 12.43
N PHE A 202 -12.51 -17.89 13.44
CA PHE A 202 -12.42 -18.40 14.81
C PHE A 202 -13.59 -19.34 15.16
N THR A 203 -13.36 -20.36 15.98
CA THR A 203 -14.38 -21.37 16.34
C THR A 203 -15.49 -20.84 17.25
N ASP A 204 -15.34 -19.63 17.79
CA ASP A 204 -16.34 -18.89 18.57
C ASP A 204 -17.02 -17.78 17.74
N ALA A 205 -16.63 -17.60 16.47
CA ALA A 205 -17.23 -16.58 15.60
C ALA A 205 -18.68 -16.98 15.22
N PRO A 206 -19.63 -16.03 15.16
CA PRO A 206 -21.02 -16.30 14.77
C PRO A 206 -21.19 -16.88 13.36
N SER A 207 -20.26 -16.57 12.45
CA SER A 207 -20.20 -17.15 11.10
C SER A 207 -18.88 -17.89 10.93
N GLN A 208 -18.94 -19.22 10.93
CA GLN A 208 -17.78 -20.08 10.71
C GLN A 208 -17.58 -20.43 9.24
N ALA A 209 -17.53 -19.42 8.37
CA ALA A 209 -17.46 -19.61 6.93
C ALA A 209 -16.45 -18.66 6.28
N LEU A 210 -15.85 -19.14 5.19
CA LEU A 210 -15.10 -18.33 4.24
C LEU A 210 -16.05 -17.93 3.10
N ALA A 211 -15.96 -16.70 2.64
CA ALA A 211 -16.53 -16.25 1.39
C ALA A 211 -15.49 -15.51 0.57
N GLY A 212 -15.72 -15.48 -0.73
CA GLY A 212 -14.79 -14.89 -1.67
C GLY A 212 -15.39 -14.80 -3.05
N ILE A 213 -14.51 -14.55 -4.02
CA ILE A 213 -14.84 -14.58 -5.43
C ILE A 213 -13.83 -15.42 -6.22
N VAL A 214 -14.28 -15.88 -7.37
CA VAL A 214 -13.43 -16.33 -8.47
C VAL A 214 -13.64 -15.35 -9.62
N ARG A 215 -12.56 -14.78 -10.16
CA ARG A 215 -12.56 -14.08 -11.46
C ARG A 215 -12.02 -15.03 -12.52
N VAL A 216 -12.55 -14.91 -13.73
CA VAL A 216 -12.06 -15.59 -14.92
C VAL A 216 -11.82 -14.56 -16.02
N SER A 217 -10.90 -14.83 -16.95
CA SER A 217 -10.71 -13.96 -18.12
C SER A 217 -11.98 -13.93 -19.01
N ARG A 218 -12.07 -13.01 -19.98
CA ARG A 218 -13.25 -12.90 -20.86
C ARG A 218 -13.47 -14.13 -21.75
N LYS A 219 -12.37 -14.77 -22.17
CA LYS A 219 -12.33 -15.95 -23.04
C LYS A 219 -11.47 -17.06 -22.40
N PRO A 220 -11.90 -17.61 -21.26
CA PRO A 220 -11.16 -18.68 -20.61
C PRO A 220 -11.35 -19.97 -21.42
N ALA A 221 -10.36 -20.88 -21.37
CA ALA A 221 -10.39 -22.16 -22.07
C ALA A 221 -11.34 -23.19 -21.42
N GLY A 222 -12.47 -22.74 -20.87
CA GLY A 222 -13.34 -23.48 -19.97
C GLY A 222 -14.02 -22.53 -18.98
N ARG A 223 -15.19 -22.90 -18.46
CA ARG A 223 -15.91 -22.09 -17.45
C ARG A 223 -16.31 -22.86 -16.20
N GLN A 224 -16.10 -24.17 -16.13
CA GLN A 224 -16.36 -24.91 -14.91
C GLN A 224 -15.22 -24.66 -13.93
N VAL A 225 -15.54 -24.36 -12.67
CA VAL A 225 -14.57 -24.19 -11.59
C VAL A 225 -14.87 -25.21 -10.49
N ARG A 226 -13.86 -25.98 -10.10
CA ARG A 226 -13.88 -26.81 -8.90
C ARG A 226 -13.19 -26.05 -7.77
N LEU A 227 -13.94 -25.72 -6.73
CA LEU A 227 -13.44 -25.11 -5.51
C LEU A 227 -13.35 -26.18 -4.42
N SER A 228 -12.15 -26.47 -3.95
CA SER A 228 -11.88 -27.50 -2.94
C SER A 228 -11.30 -26.86 -1.68
N LEU A 229 -11.77 -27.29 -0.51
CA LEU A 229 -11.15 -27.00 0.78
C LEU A 229 -10.28 -28.18 1.20
N LEU A 230 -8.97 -28.00 1.27
CA LEU A 230 -8.00 -29.04 1.62
C LEU A 230 -7.42 -28.78 3.01
N SER A 231 -7.32 -29.81 3.85
CA SER A 231 -6.53 -29.71 5.08
C SER A 231 -5.05 -29.62 4.74
N ALA A 232 -4.32 -28.65 5.29
CA ALA A 232 -2.90 -28.48 5.02
C ALA A 232 -2.01 -29.60 5.60
N ALA A 233 -2.56 -30.45 6.46
CA ALA A 233 -1.87 -31.62 7.01
C ALA A 233 -1.83 -32.82 6.05
N THR A 234 -2.83 -32.95 5.15
CA THR A 234 -2.95 -34.08 4.23
C THR A 234 -2.82 -33.66 2.77
N LEU A 235 -3.42 -32.53 2.37
CA LEU A 235 -3.49 -31.99 1.01
C LEU A 235 -4.00 -32.98 -0.09
N GLN A 236 -4.55 -34.12 0.32
CA GLN A 236 -5.00 -35.21 -0.56
C GLN A 236 -6.52 -35.25 -0.69
N GLU A 237 -7.23 -35.39 0.44
CA GLU A 237 -8.70 -35.45 0.45
C GLU A 237 -9.32 -34.07 0.77
N PRO A 238 -10.21 -33.54 -0.08
CA PRO A 238 -10.97 -32.35 0.23
C PRO A 238 -11.96 -32.55 1.38
N VAL A 239 -11.95 -31.63 2.34
CA VAL A 239 -12.95 -31.50 3.42
C VAL A 239 -14.28 -30.99 2.87
N SER A 240 -14.24 -30.23 1.76
CA SER A 240 -15.40 -29.78 1.01
C SER A 240 -15.04 -29.58 -0.46
N ILE A 241 -15.98 -29.84 -1.37
CA ILE A 241 -15.87 -29.56 -2.79
C ILE A 241 -17.14 -28.85 -3.25
N GLN A 242 -16.99 -27.80 -4.04
CA GLN A 242 -18.05 -27.16 -4.81
C GLN A 242 -17.65 -27.13 -6.28
N VAL A 243 -18.60 -27.37 -7.18
CA VAL A 243 -18.39 -27.23 -8.62
C VAL A 243 -19.45 -26.30 -9.17
N PHE A 244 -19.03 -25.25 -9.86
CA PHE A 244 -19.93 -24.23 -10.42
C PHE A 244 -19.41 -23.69 -11.75
N THR A 245 -20.30 -23.08 -12.54
CA THR A 245 -19.90 -22.37 -13.76
C THR A 245 -19.55 -20.93 -13.42
N ALA A 246 -18.33 -20.51 -13.70
CA ALA A 246 -17.88 -19.15 -13.47
C ALA A 246 -18.47 -18.17 -14.51
N THR A 247 -19.02 -17.07 -14.01
CA THR A 247 -19.45 -15.90 -14.77
C THR A 247 -18.38 -14.81 -14.73
N TYR A 248 -18.06 -14.25 -15.90
CA TYR A 248 -17.25 -13.03 -16.01
C TYR A 248 -18.06 -11.80 -15.53
N PRO A 249 -17.45 -10.82 -14.83
CA PRO A 249 -16.05 -10.79 -14.43
C PRO A 249 -15.75 -11.55 -13.13
N ARG A 250 -16.77 -11.79 -12.29
CA ARG A 250 -16.62 -12.46 -10.99
C ARG A 250 -17.81 -13.36 -10.65
N THR A 251 -17.51 -14.44 -9.93
CA THR A 251 -18.47 -15.40 -9.37
C THR A 251 -18.24 -15.48 -7.86
N PRO A 252 -19.24 -15.17 -7.01
CA PRO A 252 -19.09 -15.32 -5.57
C PRO A 252 -19.12 -16.80 -5.15
N TRP A 253 -18.40 -17.14 -4.09
CA TRP A 253 -18.42 -18.46 -3.47
C TRP A 253 -18.44 -18.36 -1.95
N ARG A 254 -18.89 -19.43 -1.28
CA ARG A 254 -18.92 -19.54 0.18
C ARG A 254 -18.69 -20.98 0.62
N LEU A 255 -17.71 -21.18 1.49
CA LEU A 255 -17.38 -22.47 2.10
C LEU A 255 -17.68 -22.42 3.60
N ASP A 256 -18.49 -23.35 4.10
CA ASP A 256 -18.71 -23.52 5.54
C ASP A 256 -17.56 -24.32 6.15
N LEU A 257 -17.06 -23.86 7.31
CA LEU A 257 -16.00 -24.49 8.10
C LEU A 257 -16.52 -25.03 9.43
N ALA A 258 -17.82 -24.91 9.76
CA ALA A 258 -18.36 -25.29 11.06
C ALA A 258 -18.04 -26.76 11.45
N ALA A 259 -18.10 -27.68 10.47
CA ALA A 259 -17.80 -29.10 10.64
C ALA A 259 -16.31 -29.46 10.50
N ALA A 260 -15.47 -28.56 9.97
CA ALA A 260 -14.04 -28.82 9.79
C ALA A 260 -13.29 -28.71 11.14
N PRO A 261 -12.27 -29.54 11.44
CA PRO A 261 -11.49 -29.38 12.67
C PRO A 261 -10.74 -28.03 12.74
N ALA A 262 -10.22 -27.66 13.91
CA ALA A 262 -9.32 -26.51 14.00
C ALA A 262 -7.98 -26.84 13.31
N GLY A 263 -7.45 -25.93 12.49
CA GLY A 263 -6.25 -26.17 11.70
C GLY A 263 -6.00 -25.15 10.59
N LYS A 264 -4.96 -25.42 9.80
CA LYS A 264 -4.60 -24.69 8.57
C LYS A 264 -5.19 -25.40 7.35
N TYR A 265 -5.68 -24.61 6.40
CA TYR A 265 -6.37 -25.08 5.20
C TYR A 265 -5.87 -24.37 3.94
N GLU A 266 -6.05 -25.00 2.79
CA GLU A 266 -5.89 -24.40 1.46
C GLU A 266 -7.26 -24.41 0.77
N VAL A 267 -7.75 -23.24 0.36
CA VAL A 267 -8.84 -23.13 -0.62
C VAL A 267 -8.17 -23.17 -1.99
N ARG A 268 -8.48 -24.19 -2.79
CA ARG A 268 -7.98 -24.35 -4.15
C ARG A 268 -9.11 -24.17 -5.15
N ALA A 269 -8.92 -23.33 -6.16
CA ALA A 269 -9.81 -23.20 -7.30
C ALA A 269 -9.11 -23.77 -8.55
N GLU A 270 -9.76 -24.69 -9.24
CA GLU A 270 -9.27 -25.32 -10.47
C GLU A 270 -10.23 -24.94 -11.61
N LEU A 271 -9.72 -24.31 -12.67
CA LEU A 271 -10.47 -24.05 -13.90
C LEU A 271 -10.43 -25.29 -14.79
N ILE A 272 -11.60 -25.77 -15.19
CA ILE A 272 -11.79 -27.01 -15.95
C ILE A 272 -12.28 -26.65 -17.35
N ASP A 273 -11.61 -27.23 -18.36
CA ASP A 273 -11.96 -27.08 -19.78
C ASP A 273 -13.14 -27.96 -20.21
N ASP A 274 -13.61 -27.75 -21.44
CA ASP A 274 -14.71 -28.51 -22.04
C ASP A 274 -14.37 -30.00 -22.26
N ALA A 275 -13.09 -30.38 -22.17
CA ALA A 275 -12.61 -31.77 -22.18
C ALA A 275 -12.48 -32.38 -20.77
N GLY A 276 -12.72 -31.60 -19.71
CA GLY A 276 -12.64 -32.03 -18.32
C GLY A 276 -11.24 -31.94 -17.69
N ALA A 277 -10.25 -31.36 -18.38
CA ALA A 277 -8.90 -31.17 -17.86
C ALA A 277 -8.76 -29.86 -17.08
N VAL A 278 -7.88 -29.85 -16.07
CA VAL A 278 -7.57 -28.64 -15.30
C VAL A 278 -6.56 -27.79 -16.09
N THR A 279 -6.96 -26.58 -16.48
CA THR A 279 -6.14 -25.65 -17.28
C THR A 279 -5.41 -24.60 -16.44
N GLN A 280 -5.97 -24.22 -15.30
CA GLN A 280 -5.36 -23.28 -14.34
C GLN A 280 -5.75 -23.69 -12.92
N SER A 281 -4.85 -23.50 -11.95
CA SER A 281 -5.16 -23.67 -10.52
C SER A 281 -4.66 -22.48 -9.72
N GLU A 282 -5.52 -21.97 -8.86
CA GLU A 282 -5.23 -20.90 -7.90
C GLU A 282 -5.42 -21.42 -6.47
N ARG A 283 -4.70 -20.84 -5.49
CA ARG A 283 -4.79 -21.24 -4.08
C ARG A 283 -4.72 -20.07 -3.12
N GLN A 284 -5.45 -20.18 -2.01
CA GLN A 284 -5.39 -19.25 -0.88
C GLN A 284 -5.27 -20.04 0.42
N VAL A 285 -4.37 -19.62 1.31
CA VAL A 285 -4.23 -20.23 2.65
C VAL A 285 -5.25 -19.59 3.59
N CYS A 286 -5.86 -20.41 4.45
CA CYS A 286 -6.82 -19.98 5.46
C CYS A 286 -6.69 -20.82 6.73
N TRP A 287 -7.37 -20.41 7.80
CA TRP A 287 -7.28 -21.04 9.12
C TRP A 287 -8.65 -21.11 9.80
N ARG A 288 -8.90 -22.22 10.50
CA ARG A 288 -9.95 -22.32 11.51
C ARG A 288 -9.29 -22.46 12.88
N LEU A 289 -9.39 -21.46 13.75
CA LEU A 289 -8.63 -21.41 15.01
C LEU A 289 -9.53 -21.28 16.23
N GLN A 290 -9.23 -22.01 17.32
CA GLN A 290 -9.76 -21.66 18.64
C GLN A 290 -9.09 -20.36 19.11
N PRO A 291 -9.82 -19.33 19.59
CA PRO A 291 -9.20 -18.12 20.12
C PRO A 291 -8.39 -18.43 21.39
N THR A 292 -7.41 -17.58 21.69
CA THR A 292 -6.66 -17.57 22.96
C THR A 292 -6.83 -16.22 23.66
N PRO A 293 -6.56 -16.08 24.97
CA PRO A 293 -6.63 -14.80 25.67
C PRO A 293 -5.76 -13.68 25.07
N THR A 294 -4.76 -14.03 24.27
CA THR A 294 -3.79 -13.11 23.62
C THR A 294 -3.98 -13.03 22.09
N THR A 295 -5.04 -13.65 21.56
CA THR A 295 -5.42 -13.53 20.14
C THR A 295 -5.96 -12.12 19.89
N THR A 296 -5.42 -11.41 18.89
CA THR A 296 -5.93 -10.11 18.48
C THR A 296 -6.71 -10.25 17.18
N ARG A 297 -7.90 -9.64 17.12
CA ARG A 297 -8.84 -9.79 16.00
C ARG A 297 -9.77 -8.60 15.87
N VAL A 298 -10.46 -8.50 14.74
CA VAL A 298 -11.56 -7.55 14.54
C VAL A 298 -12.90 -8.27 14.66
N VAL A 299 -13.83 -7.69 15.42
CA VAL A 299 -15.22 -8.16 15.53
C VAL A 299 -16.17 -6.96 15.38
N GLY A 300 -17.01 -6.98 14.34
CA GLY A 300 -17.99 -5.90 14.08
C GLY A 300 -17.35 -4.52 13.89
N GLY A 301 -16.14 -4.46 13.32
CA GLY A 301 -15.35 -3.24 13.17
C GLY A 301 -14.55 -2.79 14.40
N ASN A 302 -14.66 -3.48 15.53
CA ASN A 302 -13.92 -3.17 16.75
C ASN A 302 -12.70 -4.06 16.91
N VAL A 303 -11.60 -3.50 17.40
CA VAL A 303 -10.41 -4.26 17.80
C VAL A 303 -10.70 -5.02 19.09
N CYS A 304 -10.33 -6.29 19.14
CA CYS A 304 -10.53 -7.14 20.32
C CYS A 304 -9.26 -7.90 20.71
N VAL A 305 -9.09 -8.13 22.02
CA VAL A 305 -8.13 -9.07 22.60
C VAL A 305 -8.93 -10.22 23.22
N GLY A 306 -8.82 -11.42 22.65
CA GLY A 306 -9.73 -12.52 22.96
C GLY A 306 -11.17 -12.17 22.58
N SER A 307 -12.06 -12.08 23.57
CA SER A 307 -13.45 -11.59 23.44
C SER A 307 -13.62 -10.09 23.64
N GLU A 308 -12.68 -9.43 24.34
CA GLU A 308 -12.91 -8.09 24.86
C GLU A 308 -12.54 -7.00 23.85
N PRO A 309 -13.45 -6.05 23.56
CA PRO A 309 -13.13 -4.91 22.71
C PRO A 309 -12.18 -3.95 23.42
N ILE A 310 -11.21 -3.41 22.67
CA ILE A 310 -10.24 -2.43 23.15
C ILE A 310 -10.20 -1.21 22.23
N LEU A 311 -10.14 -0.01 22.82
CA LEU A 311 -9.74 1.19 22.10
C LEU A 311 -8.21 1.30 22.17
N LEU A 312 -7.54 1.28 21.03
CA LEU A 312 -6.10 1.53 20.97
C LEU A 312 -5.84 3.03 20.95
N LEU A 313 -5.05 3.51 21.91
CA LEU A 313 -4.48 4.85 21.93
C LEU A 313 -2.96 4.69 22.02
N GLY A 314 -2.26 4.98 20.94
CA GLY A 314 -0.83 4.80 20.82
C GLY A 314 -0.11 5.93 20.09
N THR A 315 1.16 5.69 19.77
CA THR A 315 2.00 6.62 19.04
C THR A 315 3.03 5.87 18.19
N TYR A 316 3.48 6.50 17.11
CA TYR A 316 4.52 5.98 16.22
C TYR A 316 5.93 6.23 16.80
N HIS A 317 6.88 5.40 16.35
CA HIS A 317 8.32 5.53 16.55
C HIS A 317 8.87 5.41 17.98
N VAL A 318 8.17 4.70 18.86
CA VAL A 318 8.72 4.32 20.17
C VAL A 318 9.79 3.23 19.97
N SER A 319 11.04 3.54 20.29
CA SER A 319 12.18 2.64 20.08
C SER A 319 13.37 3.00 20.98
N ASP A 320 14.39 2.15 21.05
CA ASP A 320 15.65 2.48 21.73
C ASP A 320 16.36 3.70 21.10
N TRP A 321 16.17 3.95 19.80
CA TRP A 321 16.64 5.18 19.14
C TRP A 321 15.90 6.42 19.68
N ALA A 322 14.57 6.33 19.86
CA ALA A 322 13.79 7.43 20.42
C ALA A 322 14.19 7.74 21.87
N VAL A 323 14.49 6.72 22.69
CA VAL A 323 15.08 6.91 24.03
C VAL A 323 16.40 7.70 23.95
N ALA A 324 17.30 7.32 23.02
CA ALA A 324 18.58 8.00 22.83
C ALA A 324 18.40 9.45 22.33
N ALA A 325 17.47 9.69 21.41
CA ALA A 325 17.14 11.02 20.89
C ALA A 325 16.55 11.94 21.97
N THR A 326 15.58 11.44 22.76
CA THR A 326 15.02 12.17 23.91
C THR A 326 16.08 12.55 24.93
N ASN A 327 17.02 11.64 25.24
CA ASN A 327 18.10 11.94 26.18
C ASN A 327 19.16 12.88 25.59
N ALA A 328 19.42 12.84 24.27
CA ALA A 328 20.27 13.82 23.60
C ALA A 328 19.70 15.25 23.71
N GLU A 329 18.40 15.41 23.51
CA GLU A 329 17.73 16.70 23.71
C GLU A 329 17.70 17.11 25.20
N SER A 330 17.45 16.15 26.10
CA SER A 330 17.47 16.41 27.55
C SER A 330 18.82 16.97 28.00
N ARG A 331 19.93 16.37 27.55
CA ARG A 331 21.29 16.90 27.77
C ARG A 331 21.48 18.31 27.19
N ARG A 332 20.93 18.60 26.00
CA ARG A 332 21.03 19.92 25.33
C ARG A 332 20.35 21.03 26.14
N ILE A 333 19.23 20.73 26.80
CA ILE A 333 18.44 21.70 27.58
C ILE A 333 18.70 21.65 29.09
N GLY A 334 19.60 20.79 29.57
CA GLY A 334 19.90 20.61 31.00
C GLY A 334 18.80 19.87 31.79
N ALA A 335 17.93 19.13 31.12
CA ALA A 335 16.91 18.30 31.75
C ALA A 335 17.45 16.91 32.14
N PRO A 336 16.90 16.25 33.18
CA PRO A 336 17.28 14.88 33.52
C PRO A 336 17.02 13.90 32.38
N GLU A 337 17.99 13.02 32.14
CA GLU A 337 17.80 11.86 31.25
C GLU A 337 16.78 10.88 31.84
N ARG A 338 16.14 10.10 30.98
CA ARG A 338 15.16 9.09 31.35
C ARG A 338 15.55 7.72 30.82
N THR A 339 15.35 6.70 31.64
CA THR A 339 15.46 5.31 31.22
C THR A 339 14.31 4.91 30.30
N ARG A 340 14.47 3.80 29.56
CA ARG A 340 13.40 3.18 28.77
C ARG A 340 12.13 2.95 29.62
N ASP A 341 12.29 2.48 30.85
CA ASP A 341 11.16 2.16 31.74
C ASP A 341 10.39 3.42 32.17
N GLU A 342 11.10 4.50 32.50
CA GLU A 342 10.48 5.79 32.86
C GLU A 342 9.74 6.44 31.69
N LEU A 343 10.27 6.30 30.46
CA LEU A 343 9.62 6.81 29.24
C LEU A 343 8.36 6.00 28.90
N LEU A 344 8.42 4.67 28.93
CA LEU A 344 7.26 3.80 28.72
C LEU A 344 6.20 3.97 29.81
N GLY A 345 6.60 4.03 31.08
CA GLY A 345 5.69 4.34 32.18
C GLY A 345 5.12 5.76 32.09
N GLY A 346 5.87 6.72 31.54
CA GLY A 346 5.40 8.08 31.23
C GLY A 346 4.34 8.12 30.13
N LEU A 347 4.49 7.27 29.12
CA LEU A 347 3.50 7.07 28.04
C LEU A 347 2.21 6.45 28.62
N ALA A 348 2.32 5.37 29.40
CA ALA A 348 1.19 4.72 30.05
C ALA A 348 0.42 5.65 31.02
N ARG A 349 1.13 6.46 31.82
CA ARG A 349 0.51 7.46 32.72
C ARG A 349 -0.26 8.56 31.99
N GLN A 350 0.01 8.79 30.70
CA GLN A 350 -0.75 9.72 29.86
C GLN A 350 -1.99 9.07 29.21
N GLY A 351 -2.29 7.80 29.51
CA GLY A 351 -3.46 7.07 29.02
C GLY A 351 -3.24 6.32 27.70
N PHE A 352 -2.03 6.35 27.14
CA PHE A 352 -1.67 5.52 25.99
C PHE A 352 -1.54 4.05 26.42
N ASN A 353 -2.02 3.13 25.58
CA ASN A 353 -1.97 1.69 25.81
C ASN A 353 -1.27 0.91 24.68
N ALA A 354 -0.74 1.59 23.66
CA ALA A 354 -0.08 0.95 22.53
C ALA A 354 1.05 1.80 21.94
N PHE A 355 1.91 1.21 21.11
CA PHE A 355 2.83 1.95 20.23
C PHE A 355 3.26 1.12 19.01
N LEU A 356 3.60 1.81 17.92
CA LEU A 356 4.35 1.20 16.81
C LEU A 356 5.85 1.30 17.09
N TYR A 357 6.55 0.17 17.02
CA TYR A 357 7.99 0.08 17.22
C TYR A 357 8.73 0.07 15.88
N THR A 358 9.70 0.94 15.69
CA THR A 358 10.37 1.17 14.40
C THR A 358 11.28 0.01 13.96
N SER A 359 11.14 -0.38 12.68
CA SER A 359 12.08 -1.14 11.85
C SER A 359 12.53 -2.55 12.28
N ARG A 360 12.03 -3.13 13.38
CA ARG A 360 12.25 -4.55 13.73
C ARG A 360 11.34 -5.04 14.86
N VAL A 361 11.37 -6.33 15.14
CA VAL A 361 10.89 -6.85 16.43
C VAL A 361 11.75 -6.27 17.57
N PRO A 362 11.16 -5.80 18.69
CA PRO A 362 11.93 -5.22 19.78
C PRO A 362 12.73 -6.29 20.53
N PRO A 363 13.88 -5.95 21.15
CA PRO A 363 14.56 -6.87 22.05
C PRO A 363 13.64 -7.35 23.19
N PRO A 364 13.80 -8.59 23.74
CA PRO A 364 12.96 -9.10 24.82
C PRO A 364 12.83 -8.15 26.03
N ALA A 365 13.95 -7.51 26.43
CA ALA A 365 13.98 -6.54 27.52
C ALA A 365 13.20 -5.24 27.23
N PHE A 366 12.88 -4.94 25.97
CA PHE A 366 11.97 -3.85 25.60
C PHE A 366 10.51 -4.32 25.74
N LEU A 367 10.19 -5.53 25.25
CA LEU A 367 8.86 -6.14 25.40
C LEU A 367 8.47 -6.33 26.87
N GLU A 368 9.41 -6.74 27.72
CA GLU A 368 9.21 -6.86 29.17
C GLU A 368 8.96 -5.50 29.85
N ALA A 369 9.67 -4.45 29.42
CA ALA A 369 9.45 -3.09 29.92
C ALA A 369 8.07 -2.55 29.50
N ALA A 370 7.67 -2.77 28.25
CA ALA A 370 6.33 -2.42 27.76
C ALA A 370 5.23 -3.19 28.52
N GLY A 371 5.43 -4.50 28.74
CA GLY A 371 4.50 -5.35 29.48
C GLY A 371 4.29 -4.93 30.93
N ARG A 372 5.34 -4.45 31.65
CA ARG A 372 5.20 -3.90 33.01
C ARG A 372 4.23 -2.72 33.09
N HIS A 373 4.14 -1.93 32.02
CA HIS A 373 3.28 -0.74 31.94
C HIS A 373 1.98 -0.99 31.17
N GLY A 374 1.65 -2.26 30.84
CA GLY A 374 0.43 -2.63 30.13
C GLY A 374 0.38 -2.18 28.67
N LEU A 375 1.52 -1.86 28.06
CA LEU A 375 1.59 -1.34 26.70
C LEU A 375 1.61 -2.46 25.64
N HIS A 376 0.72 -2.34 24.67
CA HIS A 376 0.64 -3.21 23.49
C HIS A 376 1.68 -2.83 22.44
N VAL A 377 2.49 -3.79 22.02
CA VAL A 377 3.62 -3.55 21.11
C VAL A 377 3.31 -4.03 19.70
N ILE A 378 3.48 -3.15 18.72
CA ILE A 378 3.23 -3.42 17.29
C ILE A 378 4.51 -3.09 16.51
N PRO A 379 5.44 -4.02 16.28
CA PRO A 379 6.62 -3.76 15.45
C PRO A 379 6.24 -3.51 13.99
N ALA A 380 6.80 -2.45 13.41
CA ALA A 380 6.76 -2.20 11.97
C ALA A 380 7.73 -3.15 11.27
N VAL A 381 7.18 -4.15 10.57
CA VAL A 381 7.95 -5.29 10.04
C VAL A 381 7.96 -5.38 8.50
N ALA A 382 7.16 -4.59 7.79
CA ALA A 382 7.17 -4.64 6.32
C ALA A 382 8.46 -4.14 5.66
N GLY A 383 9.25 -3.30 6.34
CA GLY A 383 10.60 -2.94 5.92
C GLY A 383 11.66 -4.01 6.26
N ILE A 384 11.28 -5.14 6.87
CA ILE A 384 12.20 -6.23 7.19
C ILE A 384 12.22 -7.23 6.03
N GLY A 385 13.33 -7.23 5.28
CA GLY A 385 13.53 -8.18 4.18
C GLY A 385 14.44 -7.61 3.10
N ARG A 386 14.32 -8.16 1.88
CA ARG A 386 15.18 -7.79 0.75
C ARG A 386 15.15 -6.29 0.38
N GLU A 387 14.05 -5.58 0.63
CA GLU A 387 13.97 -4.12 0.42
C GLU A 387 15.00 -3.33 1.26
N TRP A 388 15.61 -3.94 2.30
CA TRP A 388 16.68 -3.36 3.12
C TRP A 388 17.86 -4.33 3.31
N GLY A 389 18.01 -5.32 2.42
CA GLY A 389 19.10 -6.31 2.46
C GLY A 389 19.02 -7.36 3.60
N GLY A 390 17.87 -7.47 4.28
CA GLY A 390 17.66 -8.40 5.40
C GLY A 390 17.34 -9.84 5.00
N ALA A 391 17.27 -10.72 6.01
CA ALA A 391 16.82 -12.10 5.89
C ALA A 391 15.34 -12.19 5.45
N PRO A 392 14.85 -13.34 4.94
CA PRO A 392 13.44 -13.54 4.65
C PRO A 392 12.56 -13.30 5.89
N LEU A 393 11.47 -12.54 5.73
CA LEU A 393 10.52 -12.19 6.79
C LEU A 393 10.05 -13.40 7.64
N SER A 394 9.95 -14.58 7.02
CA SER A 394 9.60 -15.83 7.69
C SER A 394 10.63 -16.32 8.71
N GLU A 395 11.92 -16.10 8.48
CA GLU A 395 12.99 -16.55 9.37
C GLU A 395 13.10 -15.63 10.59
N GLU A 396 13.05 -14.32 10.37
CA GLU A 396 13.14 -13.34 11.47
C GLU A 396 11.91 -13.35 12.38
N LEU A 397 10.70 -13.54 11.82
CA LEU A 397 9.46 -13.50 12.60
C LEU A 397 9.06 -14.85 13.24
N ALA A 398 9.61 -15.99 12.77
CA ALA A 398 9.24 -17.31 13.29
C ALA A 398 9.29 -17.46 14.83
N PRO A 399 10.30 -16.92 15.56
CA PRO A 399 10.36 -17.03 17.02
C PRO A 399 9.26 -16.25 17.77
N TRP A 400 8.55 -15.36 17.07
CA TRP A 400 7.69 -14.33 17.67
C TRP A 400 6.21 -14.48 17.31
N THR A 401 5.87 -15.43 16.44
CA THR A 401 4.52 -15.61 15.86
C THR A 401 3.41 -15.73 16.93
N ASP A 402 3.68 -16.50 17.99
CA ASP A 402 2.79 -16.74 19.11
C ASP A 402 3.16 -15.95 20.39
N ASP A 403 4.16 -15.05 20.35
CA ASP A 403 4.59 -14.31 21.55
C ASP A 403 3.43 -13.43 22.10
N PRO A 404 3.00 -13.62 23.35
CA PRO A 404 1.84 -12.91 23.91
C PRO A 404 2.09 -11.42 24.16
N ARG A 405 3.36 -10.96 24.16
CA ARG A 405 3.75 -9.56 24.38
C ARG A 405 3.57 -8.69 23.13
N LEU A 406 3.50 -9.32 21.95
CA LEU A 406 3.24 -8.66 20.67
C LEU A 406 1.73 -8.60 20.40
N PHE A 407 1.21 -7.41 20.10
CA PHE A 407 -0.21 -7.21 19.81
C PHE A 407 -0.54 -7.52 18.35
N GLY A 408 0.35 -7.14 17.44
CA GLY A 408 0.15 -7.21 16.01
C GLY A 408 1.43 -6.92 15.24
N TRP A 409 1.30 -6.71 13.94
CA TRP A 409 2.38 -6.42 13.01
C TRP A 409 2.07 -5.14 12.23
N GLY A 410 3.04 -4.25 12.08
CA GLY A 410 2.99 -3.18 11.09
C GLY A 410 3.26 -3.76 9.70
N GLY A 411 2.23 -3.77 8.86
CA GLY A 411 2.26 -4.06 7.43
C GLY A 411 2.93 -2.95 6.64
N ARG A 412 2.70 -2.93 5.31
CA ARG A 412 3.37 -1.98 4.41
C ARG A 412 2.93 -0.55 4.72
N ASP A 413 3.87 0.37 4.75
CA ASP A 413 3.56 1.78 4.95
C ASP A 413 3.05 2.41 3.64
N GLU A 414 2.09 3.33 3.79
CA GLU A 414 1.38 4.08 2.73
C GLU A 414 1.27 3.38 1.35
N PRO A 415 0.49 2.29 1.22
CA PRO A 415 0.30 1.61 -0.06
C PRO A 415 -0.24 2.53 -1.17
N SER A 416 0.32 2.35 -2.35
CA SER A 416 0.08 3.12 -3.57
C SER A 416 -0.23 2.18 -4.75
N PRO A 417 -0.70 2.67 -5.92
CA PRO A 417 -1.09 1.83 -7.07
C PRO A 417 -0.07 0.77 -7.50
N THR A 418 1.22 1.08 -7.37
CA THR A 418 2.35 0.20 -7.75
C THR A 418 2.84 -0.70 -6.62
N THR A 419 2.36 -0.48 -5.40
CA THR A 419 2.77 -1.22 -4.21
C THR A 419 1.63 -2.01 -3.56
N THR A 420 0.39 -1.86 -4.04
CA THR A 420 -0.81 -2.63 -3.61
C THR A 420 -0.60 -4.14 -3.60
N ASP A 421 0.04 -4.70 -4.63
CA ASP A 421 0.34 -6.15 -4.68
C ASP A 421 1.37 -6.55 -3.61
N SER A 422 2.43 -5.77 -3.44
CA SER A 422 3.43 -6.00 -2.37
C SER A 422 2.81 -5.86 -0.98
N ALA A 423 1.98 -4.85 -0.74
CA ALA A 423 1.23 -4.66 0.49
C ALA A 423 0.32 -5.87 0.80
N SER A 424 -0.38 -6.38 -0.23
CA SER A 424 -1.21 -7.59 -0.12
C SER A 424 -0.37 -8.85 0.13
N GLN A 425 0.81 -8.97 -0.48
CA GLN A 425 1.73 -10.10 -0.25
C GLN A 425 2.31 -10.08 1.18
N VAL A 426 2.77 -8.92 1.66
CA VAL A 426 3.23 -8.72 3.04
C VAL A 426 2.13 -9.09 4.02
N TYR A 427 0.91 -8.59 3.82
CA TYR A 427 -0.24 -8.95 4.65
C TYR A 427 -0.49 -10.46 4.69
N ARG A 428 -0.62 -11.12 3.54
CA ARG A 428 -0.84 -12.58 3.47
C ARG A 428 0.33 -13.36 4.08
N GLY A 429 1.57 -12.89 3.94
CA GLY A 429 2.75 -13.46 4.58
C GLY A 429 2.67 -13.39 6.11
N LEU A 430 2.35 -12.22 6.66
CA LEU A 430 2.16 -12.00 8.10
C LEU A 430 1.01 -12.84 8.66
N LYS A 431 -0.15 -12.87 7.99
CA LYS A 431 -1.26 -13.78 8.36
C LYS A 431 -0.86 -15.26 8.26
N SER A 432 0.03 -15.61 7.34
CA SER A 432 0.51 -16.99 7.16
C SER A 432 1.45 -17.46 8.27
N LEU A 433 2.24 -16.55 8.83
CA LEU A 433 3.16 -16.81 9.93
C LEU A 433 2.45 -16.73 11.29
N ALA A 434 1.62 -15.70 11.49
CA ALA A 434 1.01 -15.36 12.77
C ALA A 434 -0.50 -15.02 12.61
N PRO A 435 -1.35 -16.00 12.26
CA PRO A 435 -2.77 -15.76 11.93
C PRO A 435 -3.57 -15.15 13.09
N ARG A 436 -3.10 -15.32 14.34
CA ARG A 436 -3.68 -14.81 15.59
C ARG A 436 -3.36 -13.35 15.90
N LYS A 437 -2.56 -12.70 15.06
CA LYS A 437 -2.10 -11.31 15.24
C LYS A 437 -2.74 -10.41 14.19
N LEU A 438 -3.16 -9.21 14.59
CA LEU A 438 -3.62 -8.17 13.69
C LEU A 438 -2.49 -7.60 12.84
N VAL A 439 -2.77 -7.24 11.58
CA VAL A 439 -1.88 -6.44 10.74
C VAL A 439 -2.41 -5.00 10.61
N PHE A 440 -1.54 -4.04 10.88
CA PHE A 440 -1.79 -2.60 10.88
C PHE A 440 -1.09 -1.97 9.67
N THR A 441 -1.80 -1.19 8.86
CA THR A 441 -1.23 -0.60 7.64
C THR A 441 -1.69 0.85 7.55
N SER A 442 -0.74 1.78 7.42
CA SER A 442 -0.98 3.21 7.25
C SER A 442 -1.45 3.51 5.82
N PHE A 443 -2.35 4.45 5.63
CA PHE A 443 -2.80 4.94 4.33
C PHE A 443 -2.88 6.47 4.34
N CYS A 444 -2.14 7.13 3.44
CA CYS A 444 -2.09 8.59 3.33
C CYS A 444 -3.42 9.22 2.89
N ALA A 445 -4.25 8.46 2.17
CA ALA A 445 -5.56 8.88 1.68
C ALA A 445 -6.48 7.66 1.48
N ALA A 446 -7.80 7.84 1.62
CA ALA A 446 -8.77 6.75 1.60
C ALA A 446 -9.21 6.33 0.18
N ASP A 447 -8.78 7.04 -0.87
CA ASP A 447 -8.84 6.58 -2.25
C ASP A 447 -7.80 5.49 -2.56
N ALA A 448 -6.69 5.42 -1.79
CA ALA A 448 -5.75 4.30 -1.88
C ALA A 448 -6.38 2.93 -1.56
N LEU A 449 -7.52 2.91 -0.86
CA LEU A 449 -8.31 1.71 -0.61
C LEU A 449 -9.02 1.20 -1.88
N ASP A 450 -9.33 2.07 -2.84
CA ASP A 450 -10.00 1.69 -4.10
C ASP A 450 -9.12 0.72 -4.92
N PHE A 451 -7.78 0.86 -4.85
CA PHE A 451 -6.82 0.00 -5.55
C PHE A 451 -6.88 -1.47 -5.10
N PHE A 452 -7.48 -1.74 -3.94
CA PHE A 452 -7.68 -3.10 -3.43
C PHE A 452 -8.98 -3.75 -3.95
N GLU A 453 -9.83 -3.00 -4.66
CA GLU A 453 -11.11 -3.40 -5.28
C GLU A 453 -12.12 -4.09 -4.33
N GLY A 454 -11.85 -4.13 -3.01
CA GLY A 454 -12.59 -4.97 -2.06
C GLY A 454 -12.25 -6.46 -2.11
N GLU A 455 -11.32 -6.84 -2.98
CA GLU A 455 -10.98 -8.22 -3.33
C GLU A 455 -9.56 -8.60 -2.86
N ASN A 456 -8.77 -7.61 -2.47
CA ASN A 456 -7.51 -7.73 -1.74
C ASN A 456 -7.60 -6.96 -0.40
N THR A 457 -6.69 -7.21 0.54
CA THR A 457 -6.40 -6.29 1.64
C THR A 457 -4.91 -6.29 1.95
N ALA A 458 -4.43 -5.17 2.49
CA ALA A 458 -3.12 -5.05 3.12
C ALA A 458 -3.21 -5.02 4.66
N ALA A 459 -4.40 -5.08 5.25
CA ALA A 459 -4.62 -4.80 6.67
C ALA A 459 -5.74 -5.65 7.29
N ASP A 460 -5.65 -5.85 8.61
CA ASP A 460 -6.81 -6.07 9.47
C ASP A 460 -7.31 -4.73 10.06
N LEU A 461 -6.38 -3.79 10.32
CA LEU A 461 -6.67 -2.43 10.76
C LEU A 461 -6.03 -1.39 9.84
N ILE A 462 -6.88 -0.59 9.19
CA ILE A 462 -6.52 0.54 8.33
C ILE A 462 -6.26 1.76 9.23
N LEU A 463 -5.02 2.27 9.27
CA LEU A 463 -4.70 3.53 9.92
C LEU A 463 -4.72 4.65 8.88
N MET A 464 -5.67 5.57 8.99
CA MET A 464 -5.70 6.76 8.13
C MET A 464 -4.70 7.79 8.63
N ASP A 465 -3.63 8.01 7.87
CA ASP A 465 -2.53 8.91 8.21
C ASP A 465 -2.63 10.19 7.37
N ILE A 466 -3.17 11.27 7.95
CA ILE A 466 -3.71 12.38 7.17
C ILE A 466 -3.05 13.71 7.54
N TYR A 467 -2.03 14.07 6.76
CA TYR A 467 -1.21 15.27 6.98
C TYR A 467 -1.89 16.59 6.54
N ARG A 468 -2.83 17.11 7.35
CA ARG A 468 -3.57 18.37 7.07
C ARG A 468 -3.22 19.57 7.94
N VAL A 469 -2.47 19.40 9.03
CA VAL A 469 -1.97 20.54 9.81
C VAL A 469 -0.81 21.20 9.06
N ARG A 470 -1.02 22.43 8.58
CA ARG A 470 -0.03 23.23 7.83
C ARG A 470 0.20 24.62 8.46
N ALA A 471 -0.78 25.13 9.18
CA ALA A 471 -0.83 26.42 9.87
C ALA A 471 -1.84 26.36 11.03
N ALA A 472 -1.98 27.44 11.80
CA ALA A 472 -2.91 27.51 12.95
C ALA A 472 -4.40 27.37 12.52
N ASP A 473 -4.73 27.84 11.33
CA ASP A 473 -6.07 27.93 10.72
C ASP A 473 -6.35 26.82 9.70
N SER A 474 -5.56 25.74 9.67
CA SER A 474 -5.75 24.63 8.74
C SER A 474 -7.13 23.97 8.86
N ASP A 475 -7.80 23.77 7.73
CA ASP A 475 -9.04 22.99 7.70
C ASP A 475 -8.74 21.51 7.95
N LEU A 476 -9.32 20.98 9.02
CA LEU A 476 -9.20 19.58 9.42
C LEU A 476 -10.41 18.75 8.95
N SER A 477 -11.41 19.35 8.29
CA SER A 477 -12.63 18.66 7.84
C SER A 477 -12.34 17.40 6.99
N GLU A 478 -11.24 17.43 6.23
CA GLU A 478 -10.79 16.32 5.40
C GLU A 478 -10.40 15.07 6.23
N VAL A 479 -9.90 15.24 7.46
CA VAL A 479 -9.66 14.10 8.37
C VAL A 479 -10.96 13.33 8.60
N GLY A 480 -12.07 14.05 8.76
CA GLY A 480 -13.39 13.43 8.93
C GLY A 480 -13.92 12.76 7.66
N SER A 481 -13.74 13.37 6.49
CA SER A 481 -14.24 12.80 5.22
C SER A 481 -13.49 11.54 4.80
N GLN A 482 -12.16 11.53 4.92
CA GLN A 482 -11.30 10.39 4.61
C GLN A 482 -11.60 9.20 5.56
N VAL A 483 -11.73 9.45 6.87
CA VAL A 483 -12.11 8.40 7.84
C VAL A 483 -13.50 7.84 7.55
N ARG A 484 -14.47 8.69 7.21
CA ARG A 484 -15.83 8.24 6.84
C ARG A 484 -15.80 7.32 5.62
N ARG A 485 -14.99 7.64 4.61
CA ARG A 485 -14.77 6.81 3.40
C ARG A 485 -14.14 5.46 3.76
N ALA A 486 -13.08 5.45 4.57
CA ALA A 486 -12.47 4.21 5.04
C ALA A 486 -13.45 3.35 5.86
N VAL A 487 -14.30 3.96 6.70
CA VAL A 487 -15.34 3.24 7.46
C VAL A 487 -16.43 2.68 6.56
N GLN A 488 -16.78 3.36 5.45
CA GLN A 488 -17.67 2.79 4.44
C GLN A 488 -17.02 1.57 3.77
N TYR A 489 -15.79 1.69 3.27
CA TYR A 489 -15.04 0.58 2.69
C TYR A 489 -14.99 -0.62 3.65
N VAL A 490 -14.70 -0.39 4.93
CA VAL A 490 -14.68 -1.45 5.95
C VAL A 490 -16.03 -2.13 6.16
N ARG A 491 -17.15 -1.40 6.07
CA ARG A 491 -18.50 -1.99 6.19
C ARG A 491 -18.84 -2.92 5.03
N GLU A 492 -18.35 -2.61 3.83
CA GLU A 492 -18.54 -3.43 2.63
C GLU A 492 -17.74 -4.75 2.70
N HIS A 493 -16.66 -4.79 3.49
CA HIS A 493 -15.75 -5.96 3.64
C HIS A 493 -15.84 -6.68 5.00
N GLY A 494 -16.57 -6.14 5.97
CA GLY A 494 -17.12 -6.82 7.16
C GLY A 494 -16.14 -7.28 8.27
N SER A 495 -14.86 -7.49 7.97
CA SER A 495 -13.87 -8.04 8.94
C SER A 495 -12.67 -7.13 9.22
N LEU A 496 -12.81 -5.83 8.97
CA LEU A 496 -11.73 -4.84 9.08
C LEU A 496 -12.06 -3.76 10.13
N ALA A 497 -11.06 -3.06 10.62
CA ALA A 497 -11.21 -1.90 11.52
C ALA A 497 -10.55 -0.66 10.92
N VAL A 498 -11.00 0.54 11.33
CA VAL A 498 -10.40 1.82 10.95
C VAL A 498 -9.85 2.52 12.19
N GLY A 499 -8.64 3.05 12.10
CA GLY A 499 -8.08 4.02 13.02
C GLY A 499 -7.62 5.28 12.30
N VAL A 500 -7.08 6.22 13.08
CA VAL A 500 -6.49 7.47 12.59
C VAL A 500 -5.08 7.58 13.16
N ALA A 501 -4.15 8.12 12.38
CA ALA A 501 -2.91 8.67 12.87
C ALA A 501 -3.00 10.20 12.88
N PRO A 502 -3.24 10.85 14.04
CA PRO A 502 -3.22 12.30 14.12
C PRO A 502 -1.79 12.82 13.90
N GLN A 503 -1.66 13.81 13.02
CA GLN A 503 -0.42 14.54 12.78
C GLN A 503 -0.08 15.38 14.01
N ALA A 504 1.06 15.08 14.65
CA ALA A 504 1.59 15.78 15.82
C ALA A 504 2.90 16.57 15.55
N PHE A 505 3.21 16.81 14.28
CA PHE A 505 4.36 17.61 13.83
C PHE A 505 4.01 18.39 12.56
N ILE A 506 4.86 19.34 12.16
CA ILE A 506 4.84 19.93 10.81
C ILE A 506 6.29 19.92 10.29
N TYR A 507 6.52 19.36 9.10
CA TYR A 507 7.86 19.36 8.48
C TYR A 507 8.38 20.81 8.33
N GLY A 508 9.50 21.11 9.00
CA GLY A 508 10.08 22.46 9.07
C GLY A 508 9.22 23.53 9.78
N GLY A 509 8.07 23.16 10.35
CA GLY A 509 7.09 24.09 10.92
C GLY A 509 7.00 24.10 12.45
N PRO A 510 6.04 24.86 13.02
CA PRO A 510 5.69 24.80 14.43
C PRO A 510 4.98 23.48 14.77
N GLU A 511 4.92 23.15 16.06
CA GLU A 511 4.13 22.00 16.53
C GLU A 511 2.62 22.29 16.43
N PRO A 512 1.78 21.30 16.05
CA PRO A 512 0.32 21.42 16.10
C PRO A 512 -0.18 21.78 17.50
N THR A 513 -1.21 22.64 17.59
CA THR A 513 -1.74 23.02 18.90
C THR A 513 -2.50 21.85 19.57
N PRO A 514 -2.66 21.85 20.91
CA PRO A 514 -3.50 20.87 21.60
C PRO A 514 -4.94 20.82 21.08
N GLU A 515 -5.48 21.94 20.60
CA GLU A 515 -6.81 22.04 19.98
C GLU A 515 -6.85 21.32 18.64
N GLN A 516 -5.82 21.49 17.80
CA GLN A 516 -5.70 20.80 16.52
C GLN A 516 -5.54 19.28 16.70
N LEU A 517 -4.73 18.84 17.67
CA LEU A 517 -4.60 17.42 18.04
C LEU A 517 -5.94 16.83 18.51
N ARG A 518 -6.66 17.54 19.41
CA ARG A 518 -7.99 17.11 19.87
C ARG A 518 -9.00 17.09 18.72
N ALA A 519 -8.99 18.07 17.83
CA ALA A 519 -9.90 18.13 16.68
C ALA A 519 -9.71 16.92 15.74
N GLN A 520 -8.47 16.56 15.40
CA GLN A 520 -8.17 15.35 14.60
C GLN A 520 -8.71 14.07 15.27
N LEU A 521 -8.47 13.90 16.57
CA LEU A 521 -8.97 12.76 17.34
C LEU A 521 -10.51 12.69 17.33
N TYR A 522 -11.19 13.79 17.66
CA TYR A 522 -12.66 13.83 17.68
C TYR A 522 -13.27 13.62 16.29
N LEU A 523 -12.65 14.18 15.23
CA LEU A 523 -13.06 13.92 13.85
C LEU A 523 -12.96 12.43 13.50
N GLY A 524 -11.90 11.75 13.94
CA GLY A 524 -11.82 10.28 13.84
C GLY A 524 -12.94 9.56 14.59
N VAL A 525 -13.17 9.91 15.86
CA VAL A 525 -14.22 9.30 16.70
C VAL A 525 -15.61 9.42 16.06
N VAL A 526 -16.03 10.64 15.68
CA VAL A 526 -17.40 10.88 15.16
C VAL A 526 -17.62 10.28 13.77
N ASN A 527 -16.56 10.00 13.02
CA ASN A 527 -16.63 9.33 11.72
C ASN A 527 -16.46 7.81 11.80
N GLY A 528 -16.19 7.25 12.98
CA GLY A 528 -16.27 5.81 13.25
C GLY A 528 -14.95 5.09 13.51
N ALA A 529 -13.84 5.81 13.71
CA ALA A 529 -12.56 5.20 14.06
C ALA A 529 -12.61 4.45 15.41
N ARG A 530 -11.71 3.47 15.58
CA ARG A 530 -11.58 2.55 16.72
C ARG A 530 -10.14 2.38 17.22
N ALA A 531 -9.19 3.09 16.63
CA ALA A 531 -7.81 3.16 17.05
C ALA A 531 -7.23 4.55 16.72
N PHE A 532 -6.29 5.02 17.53
CA PHE A 532 -5.66 6.33 17.40
C PHE A 532 -4.16 6.19 17.66
N PHE A 533 -3.32 6.55 16.69
CA PHE A 533 -1.86 6.42 16.80
C PHE A 533 -1.17 7.73 16.41
N LEU A 534 -0.82 8.56 17.39
CA LEU A 534 -0.22 9.87 17.11
C LEU A 534 1.15 9.71 16.42
N TYR A 535 1.31 10.35 15.26
CA TYR A 535 2.58 10.42 14.56
C TYR A 535 3.28 11.73 14.94
N SER A 536 4.39 11.73 15.67
CA SER A 536 5.12 10.58 16.26
C SER A 536 5.72 10.95 17.63
N TYR A 537 6.20 9.94 18.36
CA TYR A 537 6.69 10.08 19.74
C TYR A 537 7.93 10.99 19.88
N THR A 538 8.75 11.04 18.83
CA THR A 538 9.91 11.93 18.70
C THR A 538 9.90 12.56 17.32
N ARG A 539 10.15 13.86 17.24
CA ARG A 539 10.25 14.61 15.98
C ARG A 539 11.17 13.89 14.99
N GLU A 540 10.70 13.66 13.77
CA GLU A 540 11.56 13.27 12.65
C GLU A 540 12.57 14.41 12.36
N GLY A 541 13.82 14.04 12.11
CA GLY A 541 14.96 14.98 11.99
C GLY A 541 14.98 15.76 10.69
#